data_AF-A0A3M1ZEL4-F1
#
_entry.id   AF-A0A3M1ZEL4-F1
#
_cell.length_a   1.000
_cell.length_b   1.000
_cell.length_c   1.000
_cell.angle_alpha   90.00
_cell.angle_beta   90.00
_cell.angle_gamma   90.00
#
_symmetry.space_group_name_H-M   'P 1'
#
loop_
_entity.id
_entity.type
_entity.pdbx_description
1 polymer ?
#
loop_
_entity_poly.entity_id
_entity_poly.type
_entity_poly.pdbx_seq_one_letter_code
_entity_poly.pdbx_strand_id
1 'polypeptide(L)'
;MTMKKVMLFALTFLAIAQCASAQRGGGEGRRGGSPEEMANRQTARMAEDLDLSEAQVEKIKELNLLYAKKMMELRANAGEDRTGMREKMGALFQEKETELKKYLTTEQFEKYKKLEAERRARRGEGPGGRRGNPRENRPEKGNAGDRNG
;
A
#
# COMPACT_ATOMS: atom_id res chain seq x y z
N MET A 1 32.72 -27.99 10.24
CA MET A 1 31.48 -27.46 10.83
C MET A 1 31.54 -25.94 10.77
N THR A 2 30.52 -25.39 10.13
CA THR A 2 30.26 -23.98 9.91
C THR A 2 29.86 -23.26 11.19
N MET A 3 30.06 -21.94 11.17
CA MET A 3 29.37 -20.88 11.90
C MET A 3 30.14 -20.14 13.02
N LYS A 4 29.90 -18.82 12.98
CA LYS A 4 30.00 -17.77 14.01
C LYS A 4 31.24 -16.86 13.93
N LYS A 5 31.26 -16.02 12.90
CA LYS A 5 31.87 -14.69 13.02
C LYS A 5 30.79 -13.71 13.42
N VAL A 6 30.77 -13.40 14.72
CA VAL A 6 30.15 -12.21 15.27
C VAL A 6 30.95 -11.02 14.76
N MET A 7 30.31 -10.07 14.09
CA MET A 7 30.84 -8.71 13.94
C MET A 7 29.71 -7.70 14.07
N LEU A 8 29.76 -7.05 15.21
CA LEU A 8 29.07 -5.84 15.61
C LEU A 8 29.64 -4.65 14.81
N PHE A 9 28.79 -3.83 14.18
CA PHE A 9 29.13 -2.44 13.90
C PHE A 9 27.91 -1.56 14.13
N ALA A 10 27.95 -0.84 15.25
CA ALA A 10 27.16 0.35 15.48
C ALA A 10 27.93 1.55 14.91
N LEU A 11 27.29 2.34 14.04
CA LEU A 11 27.71 3.72 13.74
C LEU A 11 26.55 4.49 13.12
N THR A 12 25.90 5.29 13.96
CA THR A 12 25.01 6.38 13.60
C THR A 12 25.81 7.51 12.93
N PHE A 13 25.39 7.99 11.76
CA PHE A 13 25.47 9.43 11.45
C PHE A 13 24.32 9.85 10.53
N LEU A 14 23.76 10.98 10.95
CA LEU A 14 22.64 11.74 10.46
C LEU A 14 22.97 12.41 9.11
N ALA A 15 22.15 12.20 8.08
CA ALA A 15 22.09 13.09 6.92
C ALA A 15 20.64 13.55 6.72
N ILE A 16 20.32 14.68 7.35
CA ILE A 16 19.11 15.44 7.07
C ILE A 16 19.32 16.10 5.70
N ALA A 17 18.81 15.47 4.64
CA ALA A 17 18.58 16.19 3.39
C ALA A 17 17.29 17.01 3.54
N GLN A 18 17.45 18.25 3.98
CA GLN A 18 16.42 19.27 3.91
C GLN A 18 16.15 19.59 2.43
N CYS A 19 15.12 18.98 1.86
CA CYS A 19 14.36 19.61 0.79
C CYS A 19 13.01 20.00 1.37
N ALA A 20 12.98 21.17 1.99
CA ALA A 20 11.76 21.91 2.24
C ALA A 20 11.17 22.32 0.88
N SER A 21 10.26 21.52 0.34
CA SER A 21 9.26 21.98 -0.62
C SER A 21 7.92 22.12 0.11
N ALA A 22 7.86 23.14 0.97
CA ALA A 22 6.62 23.76 1.34
C ALA A 22 6.07 24.53 0.12
N GLN A 23 5.41 23.82 -0.79
CA GLN A 23 4.54 24.44 -1.80
C GLN A 23 3.12 23.88 -1.65
N ARG A 24 2.38 24.53 -0.75
CA ARG A 24 1.14 25.25 -1.05
C ARG A 24 0.16 24.55 -2.00
N GLY A 25 -0.93 24.00 -1.45
CA GLY A 25 -2.13 23.69 -2.24
C GLY A 25 -3.10 22.71 -1.58
N GLY A 26 -3.95 23.22 -0.68
CA GLY A 26 -5.36 22.84 -0.51
C GLY A 26 -5.74 21.38 -0.22
N GLY A 27 -6.40 21.18 0.93
CA GLY A 27 -7.39 20.11 1.11
C GLY A 27 -6.98 18.99 2.07
N GLU A 28 -7.54 19.04 3.27
CA GLU A 28 -7.91 17.87 4.05
C GLU A 28 -8.44 16.75 3.13
N GLY A 29 -7.66 15.69 2.90
CA GLY A 29 -8.07 14.59 2.01
C GLY A 29 -6.96 13.64 1.53
N ARG A 30 -5.68 14.04 1.55
CA ARG A 30 -4.57 13.17 1.10
C ARG A 30 -4.11 12.20 2.19
N ARG A 31 -4.87 11.13 2.45
CA ARG A 31 -4.45 10.00 3.33
C ARG A 31 -3.22 9.21 2.81
N GLY A 32 -2.44 9.74 1.86
CA GLY A 32 -1.42 9.00 1.11
C GLY A 32 -0.04 9.66 0.96
N GLY A 33 0.15 10.95 1.25
CA GLY A 33 1.43 11.65 1.00
C GLY A 33 1.76 11.87 -0.49
N SER A 34 2.94 12.42 -0.79
CA SER A 34 3.43 12.62 -2.17
C SER A 34 3.83 11.29 -2.83
N PRO A 35 3.96 11.22 -4.18
CA PRO A 35 4.49 10.04 -4.87
C PRO A 35 5.86 9.60 -4.35
N GLU A 36 6.73 10.56 -4.04
CA GLU A 36 8.06 10.34 -3.51
C GLU A 36 8.01 9.74 -2.11
N GLU A 37 7.16 10.27 -1.23
CA GLU A 37 6.95 9.70 0.10
C GLU A 37 6.36 8.29 0.04
N MET A 38 5.40 8.05 -0.87
CA MET A 38 4.83 6.72 -1.10
C MET A 38 5.91 5.74 -1.56
N ALA A 39 6.73 6.12 -2.54
CA ALA A 39 7.81 5.30 -3.06
C ALA A 39 8.84 5.00 -1.99
N ASN A 40 9.30 6.00 -1.24
CA ASN A 40 10.27 5.84 -0.16
C ASN A 40 9.77 4.87 0.91
N ARG A 41 8.53 5.03 1.39
CA ARG A 41 7.96 4.12 2.40
C ARG A 41 7.82 2.69 1.87
N GLN A 42 7.45 2.53 0.61
CA GLN A 42 7.32 1.22 0.00
C GLN A 42 8.68 0.53 -0.15
N THR A 43 9.68 1.25 -0.65
CA THR A 43 11.03 0.72 -0.79
C THR A 43 11.64 0.38 0.56
N ALA A 44 11.50 1.24 1.57
CA ALA A 44 12.02 0.97 2.91
C ALA A 44 11.46 -0.34 3.49
N ARG A 45 10.15 -0.56 3.37
CA ARG A 45 9.52 -1.81 3.79
C ARG A 45 10.02 -3.01 2.99
N MET A 46 10.16 -2.88 1.68
CA MET A 46 10.67 -3.97 0.85
C MET A 46 12.14 -4.29 1.16
N ALA A 47 12.95 -3.28 1.48
CA ALA A 47 14.34 -3.46 1.86
C ALA A 47 14.46 -4.29 3.14
N GLU A 48 13.65 -3.98 4.15
CA GLU A 48 13.57 -4.72 5.40
C GLU A 48 12.97 -6.12 5.20
N ASP A 49 11.84 -6.21 4.51
CA ASP A 49 11.10 -7.46 4.34
C ASP A 49 11.85 -8.47 3.46
N LEU A 50 12.63 -8.02 2.47
CA LEU A 50 13.25 -8.87 1.44
C LEU A 50 14.79 -8.88 1.50
N ASP A 51 15.38 -8.22 2.50
CA ASP A 51 16.82 -8.14 2.68
C ASP A 51 17.53 -7.63 1.40
N LEU A 52 17.02 -6.52 0.83
CA LEU A 52 17.50 -5.99 -0.45
C LEU A 52 18.91 -5.40 -0.33
N SER A 53 19.73 -5.58 -1.37
CA SER A 53 21.01 -4.87 -1.48
C SER A 53 20.81 -3.39 -1.82
N GLU A 54 21.82 -2.55 -1.57
CA GLU A 54 21.78 -1.11 -1.89
C GLU A 54 21.45 -0.86 -3.37
N ALA A 55 22.08 -1.62 -4.27
CA ALA A 55 21.81 -1.54 -5.70
C ALA A 55 20.36 -1.91 -6.05
N GLN A 56 19.78 -2.91 -5.38
CA GLN A 56 18.37 -3.26 -5.55
C GLN A 56 17.45 -2.16 -5.01
N VAL A 57 17.78 -1.58 -3.86
CA VAL A 57 17.02 -0.49 -3.23
C VAL A 57 16.90 0.71 -4.16
N GLU A 58 17.99 1.14 -4.79
CA GLU A 58 17.98 2.26 -5.74
C GLU A 58 17.03 1.99 -6.92
N LYS A 59 17.18 0.84 -7.60
CA LYS A 59 16.34 0.47 -8.74
C LYS A 59 14.87 0.29 -8.37
N ILE A 60 14.60 -0.32 -7.22
CA ILE A 60 13.23 -0.53 -6.74
C ILE A 60 12.59 0.79 -6.30
N LYS A 61 13.36 1.75 -5.79
CA LYS A 61 12.87 3.10 -5.49
C LYS A 61 12.44 3.86 -6.74
N GLU A 62 13.26 3.84 -7.79
CA GLU A 62 12.90 4.43 -9.09
C GLU A 62 11.62 3.80 -9.65
N LEU A 63 11.54 2.46 -9.60
CA LEU A 63 10.36 1.71 -10.02
C LEU A 63 9.13 2.11 -9.19
N ASN A 64 9.24 2.11 -7.86
CA ASN A 64 8.13 2.48 -6.97
C ASN A 64 7.67 3.92 -7.20
N LEU A 65 8.58 4.85 -7.51
CA LEU A 65 8.23 6.24 -7.84
C LEU A 65 7.44 6.33 -9.15
N LEU A 66 7.90 5.65 -10.19
CA LEU A 66 7.20 5.60 -11.47
C LEU A 66 5.75 5.13 -11.28
N TYR A 67 5.56 4.02 -10.57
CA TYR A 67 4.23 3.48 -10.36
C TYR A 67 3.40 4.30 -9.36
N ALA A 68 4.02 4.96 -8.36
CA ALA A 68 3.31 5.88 -7.48
C ALA A 68 2.73 7.08 -8.25
N LYS A 69 3.46 7.60 -9.24
CA LYS A 69 2.99 8.67 -10.14
C LYS A 69 1.84 8.18 -11.02
N LYS A 70 2.00 7.03 -11.71
CA LYS A 70 0.93 6.42 -12.51
C LYS A 70 -0.35 6.19 -11.69
N MET A 71 -0.20 5.71 -10.45
CA MET A 71 -1.33 5.50 -9.52
C MET A 71 -2.03 6.80 -9.13
N MET A 72 -1.27 7.89 -8.93
CA MET A 72 -1.83 9.19 -8.60
C MET A 72 -2.60 9.77 -9.78
N GLU A 73 -2.02 9.72 -10.98
CA GLU A 73 -2.67 10.15 -12.22
C GLU A 73 -3.94 9.36 -12.51
N LEU A 74 -3.87 8.03 -12.39
CA LEU A 74 -5.02 7.16 -12.58
C LEU A 74 -6.17 7.53 -11.61
N ARG A 75 -5.85 7.84 -10.34
CA ARG A 75 -6.86 8.32 -9.36
C ARG A 75 -7.41 9.70 -9.67
N ALA A 76 -6.57 10.62 -10.15
CA ALA A 76 -7.00 11.96 -10.54
C ALA A 76 -8.00 11.89 -11.70
N ASN A 77 -7.82 10.94 -12.61
CA ASN A 77 -8.67 10.73 -13.79
C ASN A 77 -9.86 9.78 -13.55
N ALA A 78 -10.10 9.35 -12.31
CA ALA A 78 -11.02 8.27 -11.99
C ALA A 78 -12.51 8.59 -12.23
N GLY A 79 -12.89 9.88 -12.20
CA GLY A 79 -14.29 10.31 -12.34
C GLY A 79 -15.25 9.48 -11.49
N GLU A 80 -16.39 9.09 -12.07
CA GLU A 80 -17.41 8.24 -11.44
C GLU A 80 -17.28 6.74 -11.78
N ASP A 81 -16.39 6.36 -12.72
CA ASP A 81 -16.23 4.98 -13.18
C ASP A 81 -15.41 4.13 -12.20
N ARG A 82 -16.08 3.66 -11.15
CA ARG A 82 -15.43 2.84 -10.11
C ARG A 82 -15.01 1.47 -10.60
N THR A 83 -15.70 0.89 -11.59
CA THR A 83 -15.44 -0.46 -12.09
C THR A 83 -14.22 -0.46 -13.00
N GLY A 84 -14.19 0.39 -14.02
CA GLY A 84 -13.03 0.51 -14.91
C GLY A 84 -11.79 0.98 -14.16
N MET A 85 -11.95 1.78 -13.11
CA MET A 85 -10.85 2.13 -12.22
C MET A 85 -10.27 0.94 -11.47
N ARG A 86 -11.10 0.00 -11.02
CA ARG A 86 -10.62 -1.21 -10.34
C ARG A 86 -9.80 -2.08 -11.29
N GLU A 87 -10.22 -2.21 -12.53
CA GLU A 87 -9.52 -2.98 -13.57
C GLU A 87 -8.18 -2.34 -13.92
N LYS A 88 -8.17 -1.03 -14.20
CA LYS A 88 -6.93 -0.28 -14.51
C LYS A 88 -5.93 -0.33 -13.35
N MET A 89 -6.41 -0.24 -12.11
CA MET A 89 -5.57 -0.42 -10.92
C MET A 89 -4.98 -1.83 -10.86
N GLY A 90 -5.80 -2.86 -11.11
CA GLY A 90 -5.35 -4.25 -11.16
C GLY A 90 -4.25 -4.48 -12.19
N ALA A 91 -4.46 -3.99 -13.42
CA ALA A 91 -3.47 -4.06 -14.49
C ALA A 91 -2.16 -3.35 -14.11
N LEU A 92 -2.26 -2.16 -13.51
CA LEU A 92 -1.09 -1.39 -13.07
C LEU A 92 -0.29 -2.11 -11.98
N PHE A 93 -0.95 -2.85 -11.08
CA PHE A 93 -0.27 -3.70 -10.10
C PHE A 93 0.44 -4.89 -10.75
N GLN A 94 -0.17 -5.54 -11.74
CA GLN A 94 0.44 -6.67 -12.46
C GLN A 94 1.66 -6.21 -13.29
N GLU A 95 1.55 -5.08 -13.97
CA GLU A 95 2.66 -4.45 -14.70
C GLU A 95 3.83 -4.19 -13.75
N LYS A 96 3.55 -3.59 -12.59
CA LYS A 96 4.55 -3.34 -11.56
C LYS A 96 5.22 -4.61 -11.06
N GLU A 97 4.44 -5.65 -10.76
CA GLU A 97 4.99 -6.93 -10.26
C GLU A 97 5.93 -7.56 -11.29
N THR A 98 5.55 -7.51 -12.57
CA THR A 98 6.37 -8.02 -13.67
C THR A 98 7.70 -7.27 -13.77
N GLU A 99 7.69 -5.94 -13.67
CA GLU A 99 8.91 -5.14 -13.67
C GLU A 99 9.75 -5.37 -12.40
N LEU A 100 9.10 -5.49 -11.24
CA LEU A 100 9.77 -5.71 -9.96
C LEU A 100 10.56 -7.03 -9.96
N LYS A 101 10.01 -8.09 -10.57
CA LYS A 101 10.66 -9.40 -10.65
C LYS A 101 12.05 -9.34 -11.30
N LYS A 102 12.30 -8.36 -12.18
CA LYS A 102 13.61 -8.18 -12.84
C LYS A 102 14.73 -7.75 -11.88
N TYR A 103 14.37 -7.18 -10.73
CA TYR A 103 15.32 -6.64 -9.75
C TYR A 103 15.44 -7.52 -8.49
N LEU A 104 14.62 -8.55 -8.36
CA LEU A 104 14.63 -9.46 -7.22
C LEU A 104 15.24 -10.81 -7.63
N THR A 105 15.89 -11.47 -6.67
CA THR A 105 16.21 -12.88 -6.83
C THR A 105 14.93 -13.73 -6.79
N THR A 106 15.01 -14.98 -7.24
CA THR A 106 13.88 -15.93 -7.16
C THR A 106 13.34 -16.03 -5.73
N GLU A 107 14.23 -16.20 -4.75
CA GLU A 107 13.87 -16.32 -3.34
C GLU A 107 13.20 -15.06 -2.79
N GLN A 108 13.74 -13.88 -3.13
CA GLN A 108 13.15 -12.59 -2.74
C GLN A 108 11.76 -12.40 -3.37
N PHE A 109 11.58 -12.79 -4.63
CA PHE A 109 10.29 -12.70 -5.30
C PHE A 109 9.26 -13.66 -4.67
N GLU A 110 9.64 -14.88 -4.32
CA GLU A 110 8.75 -15.80 -3.60
C GLU A 110 8.35 -15.25 -2.23
N LYS A 111 9.32 -14.71 -1.46
CA LYS A 111 9.05 -14.03 -0.17
C LYS A 111 8.08 -12.85 -0.37
N TYR A 112 8.29 -12.04 -1.41
CA TYR A 112 7.39 -10.95 -1.79
C TYR A 112 5.96 -11.43 -2.03
N LYS A 113 5.76 -12.48 -2.85
CA LYS A 113 4.43 -13.03 -3.15
C LYS A 113 3.73 -13.57 -1.90
N LYS A 114 4.48 -14.21 -0.99
CA LYS A 114 3.94 -14.68 0.29
C LYS A 114 3.48 -13.52 1.16
N LEU A 115 4.30 -12.49 1.31
CA LEU A 115 3.95 -11.29 2.09
C LEU A 115 2.73 -10.56 1.51
N GLU A 116 2.61 -10.49 0.18
CA GLU A 116 1.40 -9.95 -0.47
C GLU A 116 0.15 -10.77 -0.17
N ALA A 117 0.25 -12.10 -0.25
CA ALA A 117 -0.87 -12.98 0.05
C ALA A 117 -1.33 -12.83 1.51
N GLU A 118 -0.39 -12.79 2.45
CA GLU A 118 -0.68 -12.55 3.87
C GLU A 118 -1.32 -11.18 4.10
N ARG A 119 -0.83 -10.12 3.46
CA ARG A 119 -1.43 -8.78 3.54
C ARG A 119 -2.85 -8.78 2.98
N ARG A 120 -3.11 -9.51 1.90
CA ARG A 120 -4.43 -9.64 1.29
C ARG A 120 -5.39 -10.40 2.22
N ALA A 121 -4.95 -11.50 2.84
CA ALA A 121 -5.73 -12.26 3.81
C ALA A 121 -6.13 -11.37 5.00
N ARG A 122 -5.16 -10.69 5.62
CA ARG A 122 -5.42 -9.77 6.75
C ARG A 122 -6.37 -8.63 6.38
N ARG A 123 -6.35 -8.16 5.13
CA ARG A 123 -7.26 -7.11 4.65
C ARG A 123 -8.68 -7.63 4.40
N GLY A 124 -8.84 -8.90 4.04
CA GLY A 124 -10.13 -9.57 3.91
C GLY A 124 -10.80 -9.85 5.25
N GLU A 125 -10.03 -10.00 6.32
CA GLU A 125 -10.49 -10.34 7.67
C GLU A 125 -10.80 -9.10 8.56
N GLY A 126 -10.52 -7.89 8.09
CA GLY A 126 -10.75 -6.65 8.84
C GLY A 126 -12.24 -6.26 9.00
N PRO A 127 -12.60 -5.36 9.92
CA PRO A 127 -13.99 -4.99 10.26
C PRO A 127 -14.84 -4.39 9.12
N GLY A 128 -14.26 -4.20 7.93
CA GLY A 128 -14.95 -3.75 6.71
C GLY A 128 -15.28 -4.87 5.71
N GLY A 129 -14.81 -6.10 5.93
CA GLY A 129 -15.10 -7.27 5.09
C GLY A 129 -16.48 -7.90 5.33
N ARG A 130 -17.15 -7.49 6.43
CA ARG A 130 -18.55 -7.82 6.73
C ARG A 130 -19.45 -6.59 6.56
N ARG A 131 -19.52 -6.01 5.36
CA ARG A 131 -20.72 -5.24 4.96
C ARG A 131 -21.74 -6.19 4.33
N GLY A 132 -22.02 -7.29 5.04
CA GLY A 132 -23.32 -7.94 4.98
C GLY A 132 -24.28 -7.01 5.73
N ASN A 133 -25.21 -6.43 4.99
CA ASN A 133 -26.24 -5.51 5.44
C ASN A 133 -26.96 -6.02 6.70
N PRO A 134 -26.88 -5.39 7.90
CA PRO A 134 -27.81 -5.66 8.98
C PRO A 134 -28.84 -4.54 9.03
N ARG A 135 -29.63 -4.42 7.95
CA ARG A 135 -30.90 -3.67 7.95
C ARG A 135 -32.11 -4.58 7.80
N GLU A 136 -31.94 -5.88 8.00
CA GLU A 136 -33.00 -6.88 7.81
C GLU A 136 -33.24 -7.70 9.08
N ASN A 137 -33.30 -7.02 10.23
CA ASN A 137 -33.89 -7.57 11.47
C ASN A 137 -34.10 -6.47 12.53
N ARG A 138 -34.65 -5.31 12.12
CA ARG A 138 -35.32 -4.46 13.09
C ARG A 138 -36.76 -4.97 13.16
N PRO A 139 -37.22 -5.58 14.26
CA PRO A 139 -38.64 -5.81 14.43
C PRO A 139 -39.31 -4.43 14.32
N GLU A 140 -40.18 -4.30 13.33
CA GLU A 140 -41.08 -3.16 13.19
C GLU A 140 -41.84 -3.07 14.51
N LYS A 141 -41.46 -2.10 15.36
CA LYS A 141 -42.27 -1.78 16.53
C LYS A 141 -43.60 -1.29 15.96
N GLY A 142 -44.58 -2.20 15.97
CA GLY A 142 -45.95 -1.90 15.63
C GLY A 142 -46.36 -0.65 16.38
N ASN A 143 -46.74 0.37 15.62
CA ASN A 143 -47.46 1.51 16.14
C ASN A 143 -48.89 1.04 16.46
N ALA A 144 -49.03 0.32 17.57
CA ALA A 144 -50.28 0.12 18.27
C ALA A 144 -50.35 1.17 19.38
N GLY A 145 -51.26 2.12 19.22
CA GLY A 145 -51.41 3.31 20.04
C GLY A 145 -52.53 4.15 19.44
N ASP A 146 -53.71 3.57 19.21
CA ASP A 146 -54.79 3.39 20.18
C ASP A 146 -55.77 4.57 20.09
N ARG A 147 -57.05 4.20 20.06
CA ARG A 147 -58.19 5.09 19.96
C ARG A 147 -58.43 5.69 21.34
N ASN A 148 -58.67 6.99 21.43
CA ASN A 148 -59.74 7.55 22.27
C ASN A 148 -59.80 9.08 22.15
N GLY A 149 -61.02 9.60 21.97
CA GLY A 149 -61.36 11.02 22.03
C GLY A 149 -62.08 11.51 20.79
#